data_AF-A0A951CBK8-F1
#
_entry.id   AF-A0A951CBK8-F1
#
_cell.length_a   1.000
_cell.length_b   1.000
_cell.length_c   1.000
_cell.angle_alpha   90.00
_cell.angle_beta   90.00
_cell.angle_gamma   90.00
#
_symmetry.space_group_name_H-M   'P 1'
#
loop_
_entity.id
_entity.type
_entity.pdbx_description
1 polymer ?
#
loop_
_entity_poly.entity_id
_entity_poly.type
_entity_poly.pdbx_seq_one_letter_code
_entity_poly.pdbx_strand_id
1 'polypeptide(L)'
;MNLDTELEVWRREWQSDTTVPVDLRKKVERQSQWMRIALIAPILVTITIGGWTAAWAFREPQPNIILLAVWTWLLIAAAWTFGLRADRGNWSPSAENAAAFVDLSVRRCRARLSRIRFAAVFYVVQIIFVLGWVYNNSPAQGAPVLTWLLFSSVAIDAVWLCTVAFFGFLIWYRRKKQAELAYLLSLREDTPSGRRIGTSG
;
A
#
# COMPACT_ATOMS: atom_id res chain seq x y z
N MET A 1 -5.11 -47.51 8.31
CA MET A 1 -4.04 -46.49 8.47
C MET A 1 -4.73 -45.24 8.99
N ASN A 2 -4.32 -44.74 10.16
CA ASN A 2 -5.08 -43.72 10.90
C ASN A 2 -4.58 -42.32 10.51
N LEU A 3 -5.51 -41.41 10.18
CA LEU A 3 -5.22 -40.04 9.72
C LEU A 3 -4.34 -39.27 10.71
N ASP A 4 -4.52 -39.55 12.00
CA ASP A 4 -3.75 -38.96 13.09
C ASP A 4 -2.26 -39.37 13.04
N THR A 5 -1.98 -40.60 12.59
CA THR A 5 -0.62 -41.13 12.45
C THR A 5 0.09 -40.51 11.25
N GLU A 6 -0.62 -40.25 10.15
CA GLU A 6 -0.06 -39.53 8.98
C GLU A 6 0.27 -38.08 9.33
N LEU A 7 -0.58 -37.41 10.11
CA LEU A 7 -0.36 -36.03 10.56
C LEU A 7 0.82 -35.88 11.53
N GLU A 8 1.06 -36.87 12.38
CA GLU A 8 2.22 -36.89 13.28
C GLU A 8 3.53 -37.14 12.54
N VAL A 9 3.51 -37.99 11.51
CA VAL A 9 4.64 -38.21 10.61
C VAL A 9 4.94 -36.94 9.83
N TRP A 10 3.93 -36.30 9.23
CA TRP A 10 4.08 -35.01 8.56
C TRP A 10 4.62 -33.92 9.48
N ARG A 11 4.16 -33.87 10.74
CA ARG A 11 4.64 -32.92 11.75
C ARG A 11 6.12 -33.12 12.09
N ARG A 12 6.55 -34.37 12.26
CA ARG A 12 7.97 -34.70 12.49
C ARG A 12 8.82 -34.33 11.30
N GLU A 13 8.35 -34.66 10.10
CA GLU A 13 9.05 -34.41 8.84
C GLU A 13 9.24 -32.90 8.60
N TRP A 14 8.21 -32.10 8.90
CA TRP A 14 8.25 -30.64 8.83
C TRP A 14 9.15 -29.98 9.89
N GLN A 15 9.36 -30.62 11.04
CA GLN A 15 10.28 -30.16 12.09
C GLN A 15 11.71 -30.63 11.88
N SER A 16 11.92 -31.75 11.18
CA SER A 16 13.24 -32.31 10.88
C SER A 16 13.88 -31.76 9.61
N ASP A 17 13.09 -31.21 8.69
CA ASP A 17 13.61 -30.66 7.43
C ASP A 17 14.12 -29.22 7.62
N THR A 18 15.37 -29.12 8.09
CA THR A 18 16.12 -27.88 8.29
C THR A 18 16.54 -27.20 6.98
N THR A 19 16.05 -27.64 5.82
CA THR A 19 16.31 -26.97 4.55
C THR A 19 15.15 -26.05 4.19
N VAL A 20 15.27 -24.78 4.61
CA VAL A 20 14.36 -23.71 4.18
C VAL A 20 14.22 -23.76 2.66
N PRO A 21 13.03 -24.05 2.10
CA PRO A 21 12.84 -24.17 0.67
C PRO A 21 13.35 -22.92 -0.05
N VAL A 22 14.10 -23.08 -1.14
CA VAL A 22 14.69 -21.96 -1.91
C VAL A 22 13.62 -20.93 -2.32
N ASP A 23 12.38 -21.38 -2.52
CA ASP A 23 11.23 -20.52 -2.83
C ASP A 23 10.79 -19.62 -1.67
N LEU A 24 10.95 -20.06 -0.42
CA LEU A 24 10.73 -19.24 0.78
C LEU A 24 11.85 -18.21 0.94
N ARG A 25 13.11 -18.57 0.66
CA ARG A 25 14.25 -17.64 0.67
C ARG A 25 14.06 -16.53 -0.37
N LYS A 26 13.71 -16.89 -1.62
CA LYS A 26 13.38 -15.92 -2.69
C LYS A 26 12.17 -15.05 -2.34
N LYS A 27 11.15 -15.59 -1.66
CA LYS A 27 10.00 -14.80 -1.16
C LYS A 27 10.42 -13.78 -0.10
N VAL A 28 11.30 -14.16 0.83
CA VAL A 28 11.81 -13.26 1.88
C VAL A 28 12.72 -12.18 1.30
N GLU A 29 13.60 -12.52 0.37
CA GLU A 29 14.43 -11.53 -0.36
C GLU A 29 13.57 -10.54 -1.14
N ARG A 30 12.55 -11.03 -1.86
CA ARG A 30 11.61 -10.16 -2.58
C ARG A 30 10.84 -9.26 -1.61
N GLN A 31 10.46 -9.75 -0.44
CA GLN A 31 9.83 -8.94 0.61
C GLN A 31 10.77 -7.88 1.17
N SER A 32 12.05 -8.20 1.35
CA SER A 32 13.09 -7.24 1.76
C SER A 32 13.30 -6.15 0.71
N GLN A 33 13.34 -6.51 -0.57
CA GLN A 33 13.41 -5.54 -1.67
C GLN A 33 12.19 -4.63 -1.74
N TRP A 34 10.98 -5.16 -1.57
CA TRP A 34 9.76 -4.34 -1.47
C TRP A 34 9.79 -3.38 -0.28
N MET A 35 10.41 -3.78 0.83
CA MET A 35 10.59 -2.92 2.00
C MET A 35 11.60 -1.80 1.74
N ARG A 36 12.69 -2.08 1.00
CA ARG A 36 13.63 -1.04 0.53
C ARG A 36 12.96 -0.06 -0.44
N ILE A 37 12.18 -0.56 -1.40
CA ILE A 37 11.41 0.29 -2.33
C ILE A 37 10.41 1.17 -1.55
N ALA A 38 9.75 0.62 -0.53
CA ALA A 38 8.82 1.37 0.31
C ALA A 38 9.49 2.53 1.08
N LEU A 39 10.79 2.43 1.37
CA LEU A 39 11.58 3.51 1.99
C LEU A 39 12.17 4.49 0.95
N ILE A 40 12.60 4.00 -0.21
CA ILE A 40 13.24 4.82 -1.26
C ILE A 40 12.21 5.67 -2.01
N ALA A 41 11.01 5.13 -2.29
CA ALA A 41 9.99 5.82 -3.07
C ALA A 41 9.54 7.15 -2.43
N PRO A 42 9.23 7.23 -1.12
CA PRO A 42 8.92 8.50 -0.47
C PRO A 42 10.07 9.51 -0.52
N ILE A 43 11.32 9.06 -0.38
CA ILE A 43 12.51 9.92 -0.45
C ILE A 43 12.63 10.55 -1.84
N LEU A 44 12.51 9.75 -2.90
CA LEU A 44 12.55 10.24 -4.28
C LEU A 44 11.46 11.27 -4.53
N VAL A 45 10.23 11.02 -4.07
CA VAL A 45 9.11 11.96 -4.18
C VAL A 45 9.40 13.26 -3.42
N THR A 46 9.95 13.19 -2.20
CA THR A 46 10.30 14.38 -1.42
C THR A 46 11.38 15.21 -2.09
N ILE A 47 12.43 14.57 -2.62
CA ILE A 47 13.54 15.28 -3.28
C ILE A 47 13.07 15.91 -4.58
N THR A 48 12.35 15.17 -5.42
CA THR A 48 11.93 15.65 -6.73
C THR A 48 10.79 16.65 -6.63
N ILE A 49 9.64 16.24 -6.07
CA ILE A 49 8.44 17.07 -6.01
C ILE A 49 8.55 18.12 -4.90
N GLY A 50 8.99 17.72 -3.71
CA GLY A 50 9.17 18.64 -2.58
C GLY A 50 10.30 19.66 -2.85
N GLY A 51 11.43 19.20 -3.39
CA GLY A 51 12.54 20.08 -3.78
C GLY A 51 12.16 21.04 -4.89
N TRP A 52 11.46 20.58 -5.93
CA TRP A 52 11.00 21.44 -7.03
C TRP A 52 10.03 22.52 -6.55
N THR A 53 9.00 22.13 -5.79
CA THR A 53 7.99 23.06 -5.28
C THR A 53 8.57 24.08 -4.30
N ALA A 54 9.50 23.67 -3.44
CA ALA A 54 10.22 24.59 -2.56
C ALA A 54 11.10 25.57 -3.36
N ALA A 55 11.89 25.07 -4.30
CA ALA A 55 12.74 25.91 -5.15
C ALA A 55 11.93 26.93 -5.96
N TRP A 56 10.75 26.54 -6.44
CA TRP A 56 9.85 27.44 -7.16
C TRP A 56 9.29 28.53 -6.24
N ALA A 57 8.83 28.17 -5.03
CA ALA A 57 8.35 29.14 -4.05
C ALA A 57 9.43 30.14 -3.59
N PHE A 58 10.70 29.73 -3.54
CA PHE A 58 11.81 30.63 -3.24
C PHE A 58 12.16 31.58 -4.39
N ARG A 59 12.04 31.13 -5.65
CA ARG A 59 12.31 31.97 -6.82
C ARG A 59 11.19 32.97 -7.08
N GLU A 60 9.95 32.54 -6.91
CA GLU A 60 8.76 33.33 -7.16
C GLU A 60 7.82 33.24 -5.95
N PRO A 61 7.99 34.11 -4.93
CA PRO A 61 7.21 34.09 -3.69
C PRO A 61 5.82 34.69 -3.91
N GLN A 62 5.07 34.16 -4.87
CA GLN A 62 3.67 34.47 -5.03
C GLN A 62 2.86 33.69 -3.99
N PRO A 63 1.83 34.30 -3.37
CA PRO A 63 1.02 33.65 -2.34
C PRO A 63 0.42 32.34 -2.83
N ASN A 64 0.14 32.29 -4.13
CA ASN A 64 -0.30 31.11 -4.82
C ASN A 64 0.79 30.00 -4.75
N ILE A 65 1.97 30.24 -5.31
CA ILE A 65 3.05 29.22 -5.33
C ILE A 65 3.43 28.75 -3.91
N ILE A 66 3.37 29.64 -2.92
CA ILE A 66 3.58 29.30 -1.50
C ILE A 66 2.50 28.32 -0.99
N LEU A 67 1.21 28.54 -1.31
CA LEU A 67 0.14 27.63 -0.91
C LEU A 67 0.33 26.23 -1.52
N LEU A 68 0.71 26.16 -2.80
CA LEU A 68 1.03 24.91 -3.48
C LEU A 68 2.18 24.18 -2.78
N ALA A 69 3.25 24.90 -2.41
CA ALA A 69 4.39 24.33 -1.70
C ALA A 69 3.99 23.81 -0.31
N VAL A 70 3.29 24.62 0.50
CA VAL A 70 2.82 24.22 1.84
C VAL A 70 1.95 22.97 1.76
N TRP A 71 0.99 22.96 0.83
CA TRP A 71 0.11 21.80 0.63
C TRP A 71 0.89 20.54 0.20
N THR A 72 1.84 20.70 -0.71
CA THR A 72 2.70 19.60 -1.17
C THR A 72 3.51 19.00 -0.01
N TRP A 73 4.08 19.85 0.85
CA TRP A 73 4.82 19.39 2.04
C TRP A 73 3.91 18.69 3.06
N LEU A 74 2.66 19.14 3.25
CA LEU A 74 1.68 18.45 4.10
C LEU A 74 1.34 17.06 3.56
N LEU A 75 1.12 16.93 2.25
CA LEU A 75 0.87 15.64 1.61
C LEU A 75 2.07 14.70 1.73
N ILE A 76 3.30 15.21 1.53
CA ILE A 76 4.53 14.45 1.73
C ILE A 76 4.62 13.97 3.20
N ALA A 77 4.40 14.86 4.17
CA ALA A 77 4.44 14.51 5.59
C ALA A 77 3.37 13.46 5.95
N ALA A 78 2.17 13.56 5.39
CA ALA A 78 1.11 12.56 5.58
C ALA A 78 1.50 11.20 5.00
N ALA A 79 2.09 11.17 3.80
CA ALA A 79 2.57 9.95 3.16
C ALA A 79 3.69 9.28 3.99
N TRP A 80 4.65 10.07 4.49
CA TRP A 80 5.70 9.60 5.39
C TRP A 80 5.13 9.03 6.69
N THR A 81 4.22 9.76 7.34
CA THR A 81 3.60 9.34 8.60
C THR A 81 2.85 8.03 8.43
N PHE A 82 2.12 7.88 7.34
CA PHE A 82 1.39 6.65 7.04
C PHE A 82 2.33 5.49 6.69
N GLY A 83 3.35 5.72 5.86
CA GLY A 83 4.36 4.71 5.50
C GLY A 83 5.09 4.17 6.73
N LEU A 84 5.59 5.08 7.58
CA LEU A 84 6.27 4.71 8.82
C LEU A 84 5.35 3.96 9.78
N ARG A 85 4.09 4.37 9.95
CA ARG A 85 3.11 3.65 10.79
C ARG A 85 2.76 2.28 10.21
N ALA A 86 2.59 2.17 8.90
CA ALA A 86 2.23 0.92 8.23
C ALA A 86 3.39 -0.11 8.23
N ASP A 87 4.63 0.36 8.27
CA ASP A 87 5.80 -0.51 8.30
C ASP A 87 6.26 -0.83 9.72
N ARG A 88 6.00 0.02 10.73
CA ARG A 88 6.31 -0.27 12.16
C ARG A 88 5.73 -1.60 12.66
N GLY A 89 4.59 -2.04 12.12
CA GLY A 89 3.96 -3.33 12.45
C GLY A 89 4.43 -4.53 11.61
N ASN A 90 5.23 -4.33 10.56
CA ASN A 90 5.71 -5.37 9.65
C ASN A 90 7.17 -5.82 9.93
N TRP A 91 7.86 -5.15 10.85
CA TRP A 91 9.26 -5.34 11.19
C TRP A 91 9.53 -6.46 12.22
N SER A 92 8.53 -7.25 12.63
CA SER A 92 8.82 -8.34 13.56
C SER A 92 9.55 -9.49 12.84
N PRO A 93 10.70 -9.95 13.38
CA PRO A 93 11.48 -11.02 12.79
C PRO A 93 10.77 -12.37 12.95
N SER A 94 10.95 -13.22 11.94
CA SER A 94 10.86 -14.69 11.96
C SER A 94 9.82 -15.33 12.89
N ALA A 95 8.64 -15.60 12.34
CA ALA A 95 7.80 -16.66 12.86
C ALA A 95 8.53 -18.00 12.73
N GLU A 96 9.04 -18.55 13.84
CA GLU A 96 9.65 -19.88 13.91
C GLU A 96 8.65 -21.03 13.68
N ASN A 97 7.33 -20.74 13.64
CA ASN A 97 6.26 -21.72 13.52
C ASN A 97 5.32 -21.43 12.33
N ALA A 98 4.83 -22.48 11.65
CA ALA A 98 3.89 -22.38 10.51
C ALA A 98 2.65 -21.50 10.81
N ALA A 99 2.08 -21.66 12.00
CA ALA A 99 0.92 -20.89 12.46
C ALA A 99 1.24 -19.40 12.62
N ALA A 100 2.46 -19.08 13.08
CA ALA A 100 2.92 -17.70 13.20
C ALA A 100 3.21 -17.09 11.80
N PHE A 101 3.64 -17.90 10.82
CA PHE A 101 3.78 -17.44 9.43
C PHE A 101 2.42 -17.09 8.80
N VAL A 102 1.39 -17.91 9.06
CA VAL A 102 0.03 -17.65 8.57
C VAL A 102 -0.56 -16.38 9.20
N ASP A 103 -0.46 -16.18 10.51
CA ASP A 103 -0.98 -14.94 11.15
C ASP A 103 -0.25 -13.68 10.63
N LEU A 104 1.07 -13.78 10.44
CA LEU A 104 1.88 -12.68 9.91
C LEU A 104 1.52 -12.37 8.45
N SER A 105 1.22 -13.40 7.64
CA SER A 105 0.74 -13.22 6.26
C SER A 105 -0.64 -12.56 6.20
N VAL A 106 -1.56 -12.91 7.10
CA VAL A 106 -2.89 -12.30 7.24
C VAL A 106 -2.80 -10.84 7.66
N ARG A 107 -1.97 -10.53 8.68
CA ARG A 107 -1.71 -9.15 9.11
C ARG A 107 -1.14 -8.30 7.98
N ARG A 108 -0.15 -8.83 7.24
CA ARG A 108 0.43 -8.15 6.06
C ARG A 108 -0.60 -7.92 4.97
N CYS A 109 -1.50 -8.88 4.73
CA CYS A 109 -2.57 -8.72 3.74
C CYS A 109 -3.57 -7.63 4.15
N ARG A 110 -4.00 -7.59 5.42
CA ARG A 110 -4.85 -6.52 5.95
C ARG A 110 -4.16 -5.15 5.90
N ALA A 111 -2.88 -5.08 6.27
CA ALA A 111 -2.09 -3.86 6.18
C ALA A 111 -1.99 -3.36 4.73
N ARG A 112 -1.79 -4.26 3.75
CA ARG A 112 -1.79 -3.91 2.32
C ARG A 112 -3.16 -3.43 1.84
N LEU A 113 -4.26 -4.04 2.27
CA LEU A 113 -5.61 -3.57 1.95
C LEU A 113 -5.88 -2.17 2.55
N SER A 114 -5.37 -1.89 3.75
CA SER A 114 -5.43 -0.55 4.36
C SER A 114 -4.61 0.47 3.56
N ARG A 115 -3.40 0.09 3.09
CA ARG A 115 -2.58 0.93 2.20
C ARG A 115 -3.31 1.30 0.91
N ILE A 116 -4.04 0.36 0.31
CA ILE A 116 -4.84 0.63 -0.91
C ILE A 116 -5.90 1.71 -0.64
N ARG A 117 -6.60 1.62 0.51
CA ARG A 117 -7.60 2.64 0.88
C ARG A 117 -6.96 4.00 1.10
N PHE A 118 -5.84 4.05 1.83
CA PHE A 118 -5.09 5.28 2.03
C PHE A 118 -4.63 5.87 0.69
N ALA A 119 -4.06 5.06 -0.20
CA ALA A 119 -3.62 5.51 -1.52
C ALA A 119 -4.77 6.07 -2.36
N ALA A 120 -5.95 5.44 -2.33
CA ALA A 120 -7.14 5.94 -3.02
C ALA A 120 -7.59 7.31 -2.47
N VAL A 121 -7.72 7.44 -1.14
CA VAL A 121 -8.12 8.71 -0.51
C VAL A 121 -7.09 9.80 -0.76
N PHE A 122 -5.81 9.47 -0.59
CA PHE A 122 -4.69 10.39 -0.82
C PHE A 122 -4.68 10.90 -2.26
N TYR A 123 -4.90 10.02 -3.23
CA TYR A 123 -5.00 10.39 -4.64
C TYR A 123 -6.17 11.34 -4.92
N VAL A 124 -7.36 11.04 -4.40
CA VAL A 124 -8.54 11.90 -4.58
C VAL A 124 -8.30 13.29 -3.99
N VAL A 125 -7.77 13.38 -2.78
CA VAL A 125 -7.44 14.65 -2.12
C VAL A 125 -6.42 15.45 -2.93
N GLN A 126 -5.39 14.77 -3.46
CA GLN A 126 -4.38 15.41 -4.31
C GLN A 126 -4.99 15.94 -5.62
N ILE A 127 -5.79 15.13 -6.31
CA ILE A 127 -6.41 15.53 -7.58
C ILE A 127 -7.38 16.69 -7.39
N ILE A 128 -8.21 16.67 -6.34
CA ILE A 128 -9.12 17.78 -6.03
C ILE A 128 -8.34 19.08 -5.82
N PHE A 129 -7.26 19.02 -5.04
CA PHE A 129 -6.43 20.20 -4.80
C PHE A 129 -5.76 20.69 -6.09
N VAL A 130 -5.13 19.81 -6.86
CA VAL A 130 -4.42 20.18 -8.10
C VAL A 130 -5.40 20.73 -9.14
N LEU A 131 -6.57 20.10 -9.32
CA LEU A 131 -7.57 20.61 -10.26
C LEU A 131 -8.13 21.97 -9.80
N GLY A 132 -8.44 22.12 -8.51
CA GLY A 132 -8.89 23.40 -7.94
C GLY A 132 -7.83 24.49 -8.11
N TRP A 133 -6.55 24.14 -7.92
CA TRP A 133 -5.42 25.02 -8.16
C TRP A 133 -5.33 25.50 -9.60
N VAL A 134 -5.32 24.56 -10.54
CA VAL A 134 -5.18 24.86 -11.96
C VAL A 134 -6.40 25.64 -12.45
N TYR A 135 -7.61 25.31 -11.97
CA TYR A 135 -8.82 26.05 -12.30
C TYR A 135 -8.73 27.52 -11.86
N ASN A 136 -8.36 27.78 -10.60
CA ASN A 136 -8.23 29.12 -10.05
C ASN A 136 -7.08 29.95 -10.68
N ASN A 137 -6.18 29.30 -11.40
CA ASN A 137 -5.07 29.94 -12.10
C ASN A 137 -5.18 29.87 -13.62
N SER A 138 -6.25 29.26 -14.12
CA SER A 138 -6.50 29.16 -15.55
C SER A 138 -7.09 30.48 -16.05
N PRO A 139 -6.66 30.98 -17.22
CA PRO A 139 -7.32 32.09 -17.88
C PRO A 139 -8.77 31.77 -18.30
N ALA A 140 -9.17 30.50 -18.25
CA ALA A 140 -10.51 30.00 -18.58
C ALA A 140 -11.53 30.06 -17.42
N GLN A 141 -11.28 30.84 -16.36
CA GLN A 141 -12.16 30.98 -15.19
C GLN A 141 -13.63 31.38 -15.51
N GLY A 142 -13.91 31.85 -16.73
CA GLY A 142 -15.26 32.18 -17.19
C GLY A 142 -16.01 31.04 -17.89
N ALA A 143 -15.38 29.89 -18.15
CA ALA A 143 -16.02 28.77 -18.82
C ALA A 143 -16.76 27.85 -17.83
N PRO A 144 -17.82 27.13 -18.27
CA PRO A 144 -18.46 26.12 -17.43
C PRO A 144 -17.44 25.08 -16.95
N VAL A 145 -17.44 24.78 -15.64
CA VAL A 145 -16.49 23.87 -14.99
C VAL A 145 -16.45 22.50 -15.69
N LEU A 146 -17.59 22.00 -16.16
CA LEU A 146 -17.69 20.71 -16.83
C LEU A 146 -16.95 20.69 -18.18
N THR A 147 -17.10 21.75 -18.99
CA THR A 147 -16.40 21.89 -20.27
C THR A 147 -14.91 22.08 -20.08
N TRP A 148 -14.51 22.80 -19.02
CA TRP A 148 -13.09 22.92 -18.67
C TRP A 148 -12.51 21.57 -18.24
N LEU A 149 -13.21 20.80 -17.39
CA LEU A 149 -12.74 19.50 -16.93
C LEU A 149 -12.61 18.44 -18.03
N LEU A 150 -13.38 18.54 -19.12
CA LEU A 150 -13.44 17.50 -20.16
C LEU A 150 -12.73 17.88 -21.46
N PHE A 151 -12.54 19.18 -21.75
CA PHE A 151 -12.04 19.63 -23.05
C PHE A 151 -11.04 20.81 -22.96
N SER A 152 -10.56 21.16 -21.77
CA SER A 152 -9.64 22.31 -21.62
C SER A 152 -8.24 22.04 -22.16
N SER A 153 -7.71 20.83 -21.99
CA SER A 153 -6.29 20.56 -22.24
C SER A 153 -5.98 19.06 -22.25
N VAL A 154 -5.05 18.67 -23.14
CA VAL A 154 -4.44 17.34 -23.19
C VAL A 154 -3.87 16.92 -21.83
N ALA A 155 -3.40 17.87 -21.01
CA ALA A 155 -2.90 17.57 -19.67
C ALA A 155 -4.01 17.09 -18.72
N ILE A 156 -5.21 17.68 -18.80
CA ILE A 156 -6.36 17.30 -17.99
C ILE A 156 -6.89 15.93 -18.46
N ASP A 157 -6.93 15.71 -19.77
CA ASP A 157 -7.32 14.41 -20.35
C ASP A 157 -6.36 13.30 -19.91
N ALA A 158 -5.06 13.58 -19.92
CA ALA A 158 -4.05 12.66 -19.41
C ALA A 158 -4.22 12.37 -17.91
N VAL A 159 -4.61 13.35 -17.10
CA VAL A 159 -4.93 13.15 -15.67
C VAL A 159 -6.13 12.21 -15.51
N TRP A 160 -7.19 12.38 -16.30
CA TRP A 160 -8.34 11.48 -16.26
C TRP A 160 -7.98 10.05 -16.69
N LEU A 161 -7.22 9.90 -17.78
CA LEU A 161 -6.76 8.60 -18.23
C LEU A 161 -5.91 7.90 -17.15
N CYS A 162 -4.97 8.64 -16.55
CA CYS A 162 -4.15 8.15 -15.44
C CYS A 162 -5.00 7.80 -14.22
N THR A 163 -6.05 8.58 -13.93
CA THR A 163 -6.99 8.34 -12.83
C THR A 163 -7.70 7.01 -13.03
N VAL A 164 -8.29 6.79 -14.21
CA VAL A 164 -9.00 5.55 -14.55
C VAL A 164 -8.05 4.35 -14.47
N ALA A 165 -6.84 4.48 -15.03
CA ALA A 165 -5.83 3.43 -14.97
C ALA A 165 -5.42 3.12 -13.52
N PHE A 166 -5.21 4.15 -12.68
CA PHE A 166 -4.85 4.00 -11.28
C PHE A 166 -5.93 3.29 -10.48
N PHE A 167 -7.19 3.73 -10.58
CA PHE A 167 -8.30 3.09 -9.87
C PHE A 167 -8.59 1.68 -10.40
N GLY A 168 -8.48 1.45 -11.71
CA GLY A 168 -8.55 0.11 -12.29
C GLY A 168 -7.50 -0.82 -11.71
N PHE A 169 -6.25 -0.36 -11.61
CA PHE A 169 -5.17 -1.10 -10.97
C PHE A 169 -5.43 -1.35 -9.48
N LEU A 170 -5.91 -0.34 -8.72
CA LEU A 170 -6.23 -0.51 -7.30
C LEU A 170 -7.35 -1.53 -7.07
N ILE A 171 -8.41 -1.50 -7.88
CA ILE A 171 -9.53 -2.45 -7.79
C ILE A 171 -9.03 -3.86 -8.10
N TRP A 172 -8.28 -4.03 -9.20
CA TRP A 172 -7.70 -5.31 -9.57
C TRP A 172 -6.77 -5.85 -8.47
N TYR A 173 -5.86 -5.02 -7.96
CA TYR A 173 -4.92 -5.40 -6.93
C TYR A 173 -5.63 -5.74 -5.60
N ARG A 174 -6.68 -4.99 -5.24
CA ARG A 174 -7.54 -5.28 -4.09
C ARG A 174 -8.22 -6.64 -4.24
N ARG A 175 -8.83 -6.94 -5.38
CA ARG A 175 -9.47 -8.24 -5.64
C ARG A 175 -8.47 -9.38 -5.53
N LYS A 176 -7.28 -9.22 -6.12
CA LYS A 176 -6.19 -10.21 -6.02
C LYS A 176 -5.78 -10.47 -4.57
N LYS A 177 -5.65 -9.42 -3.75
CA LYS A 177 -5.30 -9.55 -2.32
C LYS A 177 -6.43 -10.10 -1.45
N GLN A 178 -7.68 -9.82 -1.78
CA GLN A 178 -8.83 -10.43 -1.12
C GLN A 178 -8.92 -11.93 -1.41
N ALA A 179 -8.66 -12.36 -2.65
CA ALA A 179 -8.60 -13.79 -3.00
C ALA A 179 -7.47 -14.51 -2.25
N GLU A 180 -6.28 -13.90 -2.18
CA GLU A 180 -5.15 -14.43 -1.40
C GLU A 180 -5.49 -14.52 0.10
N LEU A 181 -6.21 -13.54 0.66
CA LEU A 181 -6.67 -13.58 2.05
C LEU A 181 -7.68 -14.71 2.29
N ALA A 182 -8.65 -14.89 1.40
CA ALA A 182 -9.66 -15.94 1.51
C ALA A 182 -9.03 -17.33 1.49
N TYR A 183 -8.07 -17.55 0.59
CA TYR A 183 -7.27 -18.78 0.53
C TYR A 183 -6.46 -19.04 1.81
N LEU A 184 -5.85 -18.01 2.39
CA LEU A 184 -5.10 -18.15 3.64
C LEU A 184 -6.00 -18.42 4.85
N LEU A 185 -7.25 -17.90 4.83
CA LEU A 185 -8.24 -18.17 5.87
C LEU A 185 -8.77 -19.60 5.79
N SER A 186 -9.06 -20.12 4.59
CA SER A 186 -9.47 -21.53 4.44
C SER A 186 -8.38 -22.49 4.91
N LEU A 187 -7.11 -22.21 4.60
CA LEU A 187 -5.97 -23.00 5.10
C LEU A 187 -5.87 -23.01 6.64
N ARG A 188 -6.27 -21.92 7.30
CA ARG A 188 -6.29 -21.80 8.76
C ARG A 188 -7.41 -22.62 9.38
N GLU A 189 -8.56 -22.68 8.70
CA GLU A 189 -9.73 -23.45 9.14
C GLU A 189 -9.52 -24.96 8.96
N ASP A 190 -8.81 -25.37 7.90
CA ASP A 190 -8.45 -26.77 7.62
C ASP A 190 -7.33 -27.30 8.53
N THR A 191 -6.65 -26.43 9.29
CA THR A 191 -5.64 -26.85 10.27
C THR A 191 -6.33 -27.20 11.60
N PRO A 192 -6.31 -28.47 12.08
CA PRO A 192 -7.01 -28.90 13.28
C PRO A 192 -6.24 -28.49 14.54
N SER A 193 -6.21 -27.19 14.84
CA SER A 193 -5.74 -26.67 16.13
C SER A 193 -6.73 -25.66 16.70
N GLY A 194 -8.01 -26.03 16.61
CA GLY A 194 -9.14 -25.43 17.31
C GLY A 194 -9.61 -26.30 18.48
N ARG A 195 -8.71 -26.95 19.24
CA ARG A 195 -9.08 -27.40 20.59
C ARG A 195 -9.16 -26.14 21.44
N ARG A 196 -10.39 -25.66 21.62
CA ARG A 196 -10.77 -24.73 22.69
C ARG A 196 -10.02 -25.17 23.95
N ILE A 197 -9.15 -24.33 24.49
CA ILE A 197 -8.76 -24.46 25.89
C ILE A 197 -10.02 -24.07 26.65
N GLY A 198 -10.85 -25.08 26.90
CA GLY A 198 -11.97 -25.01 27.80
C GLY A 198 -11.45 -24.59 29.17
N THR A 199 -12.10 -23.57 29.70
CA THR A 199 -12.12 -23.26 31.12
C THR A 199 -12.50 -24.53 31.91
N SER A 200 -11.58 -25.01 32.74
CA SER A 200 -11.81 -25.98 33.83
C SER A 200 -10.59 -25.90 34.74
N GLY A 201 -10.67 -25.70 36.04
CA GLY A 201 -11.74 -25.42 36.99
C GLY A 201 -11.07 -24.95 38.27
#